data_AF-A0A2T1NNP1-F1
#
_entry.id   AF-A0A2T1NNP1-F1
#
_cell.length_a   1.000
_cell.length_b   1.000
_cell.length_c   1.000
_cell.angle_alpha   90.00
_cell.angle_beta   90.00
_cell.angle_gamma   90.00
#
_symmetry.space_group_name_H-M   'P 1'
#
loop_
_entity.id
_entity.type
_entity.pdbx_description
1 polymer ?
#
loop_
_entity_poly.entity_id
_entity_poly.type
_entity_poly.pdbx_seq_one_letter_code
_entity_poly.pdbx_strand_id
1 'polypeptide(L)' 'MDKRINQIYTCCINNKVIVVDTNLEAFYKQLKALGIIDITYWGFYKNFKDRSALTIVKDSKTYYLQKNL' A
#
# COMPACT_ATOMS: atom_id res chain seq x y z
N MET A 1 17.13 -13.46 -17.13
CA MET A 1 15.78 -12.88 -17.04
C MET A 1 15.90 -11.57 -16.29
N ASP A 2 15.70 -10.46 -17.00
CA ASP A 2 15.60 -9.12 -16.39
C ASP A 2 14.48 -9.15 -15.34
N LYS A 3 14.83 -8.96 -14.07
CA LYS A 3 13.85 -8.76 -13.00
C LYS A 3 13.30 -7.33 -13.12
N ARG A 4 12.54 -7.08 -14.19
CA ARG A 4 11.81 -5.83 -14.35
C ARG A 4 10.91 -5.65 -13.13
N ILE A 5 10.82 -4.43 -12.64
CA ILE A 5 9.84 -4.06 -11.62
C ILE A 5 8.47 -4.33 -12.25
N ASN A 6 7.79 -5.37 -11.77
CA ASN A 6 6.49 -5.80 -12.30
C ASN A 6 5.31 -5.11 -11.58
N GLN A 7 5.61 -4.35 -10.52
CA GLN A 7 4.62 -3.66 -9.72
C GLN A 7 5.26 -2.61 -8.82
N ILE A 8 4.59 -1.47 -8.67
CA ILE A 8 4.93 -0.42 -7.71
C ILE A 8 3.71 -0.22 -6.81
N TYR A 9 3.92 -0.30 -5.51
CA TYR A 9 2.94 -0.01 -4.48
C TYR A 9 3.14 1.41 -3.99
N THR A 10 2.07 2.20 -4.01
CA THR A 10 2.11 3.59 -3.58
C THR A 10 1.03 3.86 -2.54
N CYS A 11 1.37 4.65 -1.53
CA CYS A 11 0.40 5.21 -0.60
C CYS A 11 0.42 6.73 -0.73
N CYS A 12 -0.75 7.31 -0.99
CA CYS A 12 -0.92 8.75 -1.20
C CYS A 12 -1.86 9.35 -0.16
N ILE A 13 -1.55 10.55 0.29
CA ILE A 13 -2.41 11.39 1.13
C ILE A 13 -2.35 12.82 0.61
N ASN A 14 -3.49 13.48 0.42
CA ASN A 14 -3.57 14.87 -0.07
C ASN A 14 -2.70 15.11 -1.32
N ASN A 15 -2.78 14.22 -2.31
CA ASN A 15 -1.97 14.22 -3.54
C ASN A 15 -0.45 14.12 -3.35
N LYS A 16 0.02 13.69 -2.17
CA LYS A 16 1.44 13.44 -1.90
C LYS A 16 1.67 11.95 -1.68
N VAL A 17 2.68 11.40 -2.34
CA VAL A 17 3.15 10.03 -2.09
C VAL A 17 3.95 10.02 -0.78
N ILE A 18 3.55 9.17 0.15
CA ILE A 18 4.22 9.02 1.46
C ILE A 18 4.95 7.68 1.60
N VAL A 19 4.55 6.67 0.82
CA VAL A 19 5.20 5.36 0.79
C VAL A 19 5.24 4.90 -0.67
N VAL A 20 6.40 4.43 -1.11
CA VAL A 20 6.64 3.75 -2.38
C VAL A 20 7.46 2.50 -2.11
N ASP A 21 7.01 1.37 -2.64
CA ASP A 21 7.79 0.13 -2.58
C ASP A 21 7.45 -0.79 -3.76
N THR A 22 8.34 -1.69 -4.11
CA THR A 22 8.11 -2.74 -5.11
C THR A 22 7.78 -4.09 -4.45
N ASN A 23 8.03 -4.20 -3.15
CA ASN A 23 7.74 -5.36 -2.33
C ASN A 23 6.51 -5.11 -1.45
N LEU A 24 5.51 -5.98 -1.56
CA LEU A 24 4.24 -5.84 -0.85
C LEU A 24 4.38 -5.96 0.68
N GLU A 25 5.28 -6.82 1.14
CA GLU A 25 5.53 -7.04 2.56
C GLU A 25 6.24 -5.82 3.16
N ALA A 26 7.22 -5.25 2.45
CA ALA A 26 7.89 -4.03 2.86
C ALA A 26 6.91 -2.83 2.87
N PHE A 27 6.07 -2.71 1.83
CA PHE A 27 4.98 -1.73 1.78
C PHE A 27 4.04 -1.85 3.00
N TYR A 28 3.59 -3.07 3.32
CA TYR A 28 2.77 -3.33 4.50
C TYR A 28 3.45 -2.91 5.81
N LYS A 29 4.73 -3.26 5.98
CA LYS A 29 5.49 -2.91 7.20
C LYS A 29 5.58 -1.39 7.37
N GLN A 30 5.82 -0.65 6.28
CA GLN A 30 5.84 0.82 6.31
C GLN A 30 4.47 1.40 6.68
N LEU A 31 3.39 0.91 6.06
CA LEU A 31 2.03 1.34 6.40
C LEU A 31 1.65 1.07 7.85
N LYS A 32 2.05 -0.09 8.38
CA LYS A 32 1.81 -0.47 9.78
C LYS A 32 2.63 0.37 10.75
N ALA A 33 3.90 0.65 10.42
CA ALA A 33 4.76 1.51 11.22
C ALA A 33 4.25 2.96 11.27
N LEU A 34 3.65 3.45 10.17
CA LEU A 34 2.96 4.74 10.13
C LEU A 34 1.57 4.72 10.79
N GLY A 35 1.13 3.56 11.30
CA GLY A 35 -0.18 3.38 11.88
C GLY A 35 -1.32 3.59 10.90
N ILE A 36 -1.11 3.44 9.59
CA ILE A 36 -2.16 3.61 8.56
C ILE A 36 -3.11 2.41 8.53
N ILE A 37 -2.59 1.22 8.85
CA ILE A 37 -3.33 -0.04 8.86
C ILE A 37 -3.13 -0.80 10.17
N ASP A 38 -4.21 -1.39 10.69
CA ASP A 38 -4.19 -2.21 11.91
C ASP A 38 -4.52 -3.69 11.65
N ILE A 39 -4.64 -4.07 10.38
CA ILE A 39 -4.96 -5.44 9.97
C ILE A 39 -3.70 -6.31 9.90
N THR A 40 -3.90 -7.63 10.01
CA THR A 40 -2.81 -8.60 9.81
C THR A 40 -2.33 -8.56 8.36
N TYR A 41 -1.08 -8.97 8.14
CA TYR A 41 -0.52 -9.07 6.79
C TYR A 41 -1.39 -9.96 5.88
N TRP A 42 -1.91 -11.08 6.39
CA TRP A 42 -2.82 -11.94 5.65
C TRP A 42 -4.13 -11.26 5.27
N GLY A 43 -4.72 -10.49 6.18
CA GLY A 43 -5.92 -9.69 5.89
C GLY A 43 -5.64 -8.61 4.84
N PHE A 44 -4.48 -7.96 4.92
CA PHE A 44 -4.04 -6.96 3.94
C PHE A 44 -3.81 -7.60 2.57
N TYR A 45 -3.05 -8.69 2.52
CA TYR A 45 -2.76 -9.44 1.30
C TYR A 45 -4.04 -9.88 0.60
N LYS A 46 -5.01 -10.45 1.32
CA LYS A 46 -6.29 -10.89 0.72
C LYS A 46 -7.08 -9.73 0.11
N ASN A 47 -7.06 -8.55 0.74
CA ASN A 47 -7.77 -7.37 0.23
C ASN A 47 -7.04 -6.68 -0.92
N PHE A 48 -5.70 -6.73 -0.93
CA PHE A 48 -4.88 -5.91 -1.82
C PHE A 48 -4.23 -6.70 -2.97
N LYS A 49 -4.23 -8.03 -2.91
CA LYS A 49 -3.75 -8.90 -4.01
C LYS A 49 -4.57 -8.72 -5.29
N ASP A 50 -5.89 -8.65 -5.14
CA ASP A 50 -6.83 -8.68 -6.26
C ASP A 50 -7.39 -7.28 -6.60
N ARG A 51 -6.99 -6.24 -5.86
CA ARG A 51 -7.45 -4.86 -6.07
C ARG A 51 -6.30 -3.96 -6.51
N SER A 52 -6.53 -3.16 -7.54
CA SER A 52 -5.55 -2.16 -8.02
C SER A 52 -5.47 -0.92 -7.12
N ALA A 53 -6.52 -0.65 -6.35
CA ALA A 53 -6.56 0.47 -5.42
C ALA A 53 -7.43 0.17 -4.19
N LEU A 54 -7.07 0.78 -3.06
CA LEU A 54 -7.81 0.73 -1.81
C LEU A 54 -7.74 2.11 -1.14
N THR A 55 -8.89 2.59 -0.67
CA THR A 55 -8.96 3.83 0.11
C THR A 55 -9.19 3.49 1.58
N ILE A 56 -8.37 4.05 2.46
CA ILE A 56 -8.46 3.86 3.91
C ILE A 56 -8.65 5.24 4.55
N VAL A 57 -9.66 5.36 5.42
CA VAL A 57 -9.88 6.57 6.21
C VAL A 57 -9.42 6.30 7.63
N LYS A 58 -8.44 7.07 8.11
CA LYS A 58 -7.92 6.99 9.48
C LYS A 58 -7.53 8.37 9.98
N ASP A 59 -7.91 8.72 11.20
CA ASP A 59 -7.63 10.02 11.84
C ASP A 59 -8.04 11.23 10.97
N SER A 60 -9.23 11.16 10.37
CA SER A 60 -9.76 12.17 9.44
C SER A 60 -8.90 12.40 8.18
N LYS A 61 -7.95 11.50 7.90
CA LYS A 61 -7.12 11.50 6.70
C LYS A 61 -7.54 10.34 5.79
N THR A 62 -7.56 10.63 4.49
CA THR A 62 -7.83 9.63 3.46
C THR A 62 -6.52 9.21 2.81
N TYR A 63 -6.19 7.93 2.96
CA TYR A 63 -5.03 7.28 2.36
C TYR A 63 -5.48 6.48 1.14
N TYR A 64 -4.77 6.67 0.04
CA TYR A 64 -5.01 5.99 -1.22
C TYR A 64 -3.85 5.04 -1.47
N LEU A 65 -4.11 3.74 -1.33
CA LEU A 65 -3.15 2.69 -1.60
C LEU A 65 -3.38 2.22 -3.02
N GLN A 66 -2.34 2.18 -3.84
CA GLN A 66 -2.44 1.80 -5.24
C GLN A 66 -1.35 0.79 -5.60
N LYS A 67 -1.69 -0.09 -6.53
CA LYS A 67 -0.78 -1.01 -7.21
C LYS A 67 -0.69 -0.56 -8.66
N ASN A 68 0.44 0.04 -9.03
CA ASN A 68 0.76 0.45 -10.38
C ASN A 68 1.51 -0.70 -11.09
N LEU A 69 1.11 -0.98 -12.34
CA LEU A 69 1.71 -1.99 -13.21
C LEU A 69 2.90 -1.41 -13.99
#